data_AF-A0AA39P0E7-F1
#
_entry.id   AF-A0AA39P0E7-F1
#
_cell.length_a   1.000
_cell.length_b   1.000
_cell.length_c   1.000
_cell.angle_alpha   90.00
_cell.angle_beta   90.00
_cell.angle_gamma   90.00
#
_symmetry.space_group_name_H-M   'P 1'
#
loop_
_entity.id
_entity.type
_entity.pdbx_description
1 polymer ?
#
loop_
_entity_poly.entity_id
_entity_poly.type
_entity_poly.pdbx_seq_one_letter_code
_entity_poly.pdbx_strand_id
1 'polypeptide(L)'
;NQYQQHSFLPPETLQQVDPHSPELFKQNINVVRRLVINLQNEATNALAGIQNAYHPGSSPAQTESNISALKRTLEMLSDVMRHSGVGALPILPFPPQSGAPQVVPSEQELMVDVSKSVQVLYERLKRSQESAAVVANLLGASD
;
A
#
# COMPACT_ATOMS: atom_id res chain seq x y z
N ASN A 1 17.58 -0.41 -62.97
CA ASN A 1 17.89 0.62 -61.95
C ASN A 1 16.70 1.55 -61.80
N GLN A 2 15.94 1.64 -60.72
CA GLN A 2 15.79 0.88 -59.47
C GLN A 2 14.33 1.12 -59.04
N TYR A 3 13.60 0.07 -58.67
CA TYR A 3 12.29 0.19 -58.02
C TYR A 3 12.53 0.69 -56.59
N GLN A 4 12.10 1.92 -56.28
CA GLN A 4 12.03 2.40 -54.91
C GLN A 4 10.90 1.63 -54.19
N GLN A 5 11.28 0.58 -53.48
CA GLN A 5 10.46 -0.04 -52.44
C GLN A 5 10.16 1.02 -51.38
N HIS A 6 8.94 1.51 -51.35
CA HIS A 6 8.38 2.10 -50.15
C HIS A 6 8.19 0.95 -49.15
N SER A 7 9.16 0.76 -48.27
CA SER A 7 8.98 -0.06 -47.07
C SER A 7 7.93 0.61 -46.20
N PHE A 8 6.68 0.17 -46.35
CA PHE A 8 5.64 0.34 -45.34
C PHE A 8 6.10 -0.44 -44.10
N LEU A 9 6.82 0.23 -43.20
CA LEU A 9 6.95 -0.25 -41.84
C LEU A 9 5.53 -0.21 -41.23
N PRO A 10 5.01 -1.31 -40.66
CA PRO A 10 3.81 -1.23 -39.87
C PRO A 10 4.08 -0.27 -38.71
N PRO A 11 3.09 0.54 -38.27
CA PRO A 11 3.26 1.26 -37.02
C PRO A 11 3.55 0.23 -35.95
N GLU A 12 4.72 0.33 -35.31
CA GLU A 12 4.97 -0.37 -34.06
C GLU A 12 3.79 -0.03 -33.16
N THR A 13 2.91 -1.02 -32.96
CA THR A 13 1.97 -1.00 -31.88
C THR A 13 2.81 -1.06 -30.63
N LEU A 14 3.30 0.09 -30.18
CA LEU A 14 3.39 0.34 -28.75
C LEU A 14 2.00 0.00 -28.25
N GLN A 15 1.82 -1.25 -27.81
CA GLN A 15 0.70 -1.65 -26.98
C GLN A 15 0.89 -0.81 -25.73
N GLN A 16 0.36 0.42 -25.82
CA GLN A 16 0.25 1.35 -24.72
C GLN A 16 -0.68 0.61 -23.77
N VAL A 17 -0.06 -0.14 -22.85
CA VAL A 17 -0.78 -0.85 -21.80
C VAL A 17 -1.57 0.24 -21.09
N ASP A 18 -2.89 0.18 -21.23
CA ASP A 18 -3.76 1.16 -20.63
C ASP A 18 -3.47 1.12 -19.11
N PRO A 19 -3.01 2.23 -18.52
CA PRO A 19 -2.69 2.32 -17.09
C PRO A 19 -3.92 2.08 -16.19
N HIS A 20 -5.13 2.06 -16.76
CA HIS A 20 -6.37 1.73 -16.07
C HIS A 20 -6.98 0.40 -16.52
N SER A 21 -6.21 -0.45 -17.21
CA SER A 21 -6.69 -1.77 -17.62
C SER A 21 -6.90 -2.73 -16.43
N PRO A 22 -7.95 -3.57 -16.47
CA PRO A 22 -8.15 -4.65 -15.50
C PRO A 22 -6.97 -5.63 -15.43
N GLU A 23 -6.26 -5.83 -16.54
CA GLU A 23 -5.08 -6.69 -16.64
C GLU A 23 -3.92 -6.16 -15.79
N LEU A 24 -3.63 -4.86 -15.91
CA LEU A 24 -2.62 -4.20 -15.07
C LEU A 24 -3.04 -4.26 -13.60
N PHE A 25 -4.33 -4.07 -13.29
CA PHE A 25 -4.83 -4.19 -11.93
C PHE A 25 -4.63 -5.60 -11.35
N LYS A 26 -4.90 -6.66 -12.12
CA LYS A 26 -4.61 -8.05 -11.71
C LYS A 26 -3.11 -8.25 -11.47
N GLN A 27 -2.26 -7.68 -12.31
CA GLN A 27 -0.80 -7.75 -12.10
C GLN A 27 -0.39 -7.05 -10.81
N ASN A 28 -0.94 -5.87 -10.54
CA ASN A 28 -0.71 -5.10 -9.32
C ASN A 28 -1.12 -5.89 -8.06
N ILE A 29 -2.27 -6.59 -8.09
CA ILE A 29 -2.69 -7.47 -6.98
C ILE A 29 -1.62 -8.54 -6.71
N ASN A 30 -1.07 -9.16 -7.76
CA ASN A 30 -0.05 -10.18 -7.60
C ASN A 30 1.25 -9.62 -7.02
N VAL A 31 1.64 -8.40 -7.42
CA VAL A 31 2.80 -7.70 -6.86
C VAL A 31 2.58 -7.42 -5.37
N VAL A 32 1.45 -6.83 -5.00
CA VAL A 32 1.08 -6.54 -3.61
C VAL A 32 1.06 -7.82 -2.78
N ARG A 33 0.45 -8.90 -3.29
CA ARG A 33 0.42 -10.20 -2.60
C ARG A 33 1.82 -10.72 -2.30
N ARG A 34 2.75 -10.63 -3.25
CA ARG A 34 4.14 -11.06 -3.06
C ARG A 34 4.85 -10.20 -2.01
N LEU A 35 4.66 -8.89 -2.05
CA LEU A 35 5.23 -7.97 -1.06
C LEU A 35 4.69 -8.25 0.35
N VAL A 36 3.41 -8.57 0.49
CA VAL A 36 2.81 -8.96 1.79
C VAL A 36 3.39 -10.26 2.32
N ILE A 37 3.61 -11.27 1.48
CA ILE A 37 4.25 -12.53 1.89
C ILE A 37 5.68 -12.26 2.38
N ASN A 38 6.45 -11.47 1.62
CA ASN A 38 7.81 -11.10 1.99
C ASN A 38 7.81 -10.34 3.33
N LEU A 39 6.89 -9.39 3.50
CA LEU A 39 6.73 -8.63 4.73
C LEU A 39 6.47 -9.53 5.94
N GLN A 40 5.59 -10.53 5.82
CA GLN A 40 5.28 -11.47 6.89
C GLN A 40 6.51 -12.31 7.28
N ASN A 41 7.28 -12.76 6.29
CA ASN A 41 8.51 -13.52 6.54
C ASN A 41 9.56 -12.66 7.26
N GLU A 42 9.82 -11.44 6.77
CA GLU A 42 10.77 -10.52 7.41
C GLU A 42 10.32 -10.12 8.81
N ALA A 43 9.02 -9.93 9.04
CA ALA A 43 8.48 -9.62 10.36
C ALA A 43 8.66 -10.78 11.34
N THR A 44 8.42 -12.01 10.89
CA THR A 44 8.62 -13.22 11.69
C THR A 44 10.10 -13.40 12.03
N ASN A 45 11.00 -13.21 11.06
CA ASN A 45 12.44 -13.31 11.25
C ASN A 45 12.99 -12.22 12.17
N ALA A 46 12.52 -10.98 12.02
CA ALA A 46 12.88 -9.88 12.90
C ALA A 46 12.36 -10.12 14.33
N LEU A 47 11.12 -10.58 14.48
CA LEU A 47 10.53 -10.91 15.79
C LEU A 47 11.32 -12.04 16.47
N ALA A 48 11.63 -13.11 15.74
CA ALA A 48 12.43 -14.21 16.25
C ALA A 48 13.84 -13.74 16.67
N GLY A 49 14.46 -12.87 15.89
CA GLY A 49 15.76 -12.25 16.23
C GLY A 49 15.70 -11.38 17.48
N ILE A 50 14.66 -10.56 17.63
CA ILE A 50 14.44 -9.70 18.80
C ILE A 50 14.16 -10.53 20.06
N GLN A 51 13.28 -11.53 19.96
CA GLN A 51 12.96 -12.42 21.08
C GLN A 51 14.16 -13.25 21.52
N ASN A 52 15.03 -13.61 20.58
CA ASN A 52 16.21 -14.42 20.83
C ASN A 52 17.51 -13.63 20.91
N ALA A 53 17.47 -12.30 21.08
CA ALA A 53 18.63 -11.41 20.95
C ALA A 53 19.83 -11.73 21.87
N TYR A 54 19.64 -12.58 22.88
CA TYR A 54 20.68 -13.02 23.82
C TYR A 54 20.89 -14.54 23.85
N HIS A 55 20.28 -15.30 22.93
CA HIS A 55 20.48 -16.74 22.83
C HIS A 55 21.74 -17.07 22.01
N PRO A 56 22.57 -18.04 22.45
CA PRO A 56 23.68 -18.55 21.66
C PRO A 56 23.18 -19.07 20.31
N GLY A 57 23.76 -18.57 19.21
CA GLY A 57 23.34 -18.90 17.83
C GLY A 57 22.44 -17.86 17.16
N SER A 58 21.98 -16.84 17.89
CA SER A 58 21.39 -15.65 17.31
C SER A 58 22.46 -14.63 16.93
N SER A 59 22.30 -13.95 15.79
CA SER A 59 23.20 -12.87 15.36
C SER A 59 22.47 -11.52 15.43
N PRO A 60 22.93 -10.59 16.30
CA PRO A 60 22.39 -9.24 16.35
C PRO A 60 22.47 -8.51 15.00
N ALA A 61 23.56 -8.69 14.25
CA ALA A 61 23.74 -8.12 12.92
C ALA A 61 22.70 -8.65 11.91
N GLN A 62 22.36 -9.94 11.99
CA GLN A 62 21.30 -10.50 11.15
C GLN A 62 19.93 -9.92 11.51
N THR A 63 19.66 -9.73 12.81
CA THR A 63 18.41 -9.14 13.28
C THR A 63 18.26 -7.70 12.80
N GLU A 64 19.32 -6.90 12.88
CA GLU A 64 19.33 -5.52 12.35
C GLU A 64 19.12 -5.47 10.84
N SER A 65 19.73 -6.40 10.09
CA SER A 65 19.50 -6.56 8.65
C SER A 65 18.04 -6.88 8.35
N ASN A 66 17.43 -7.83 9.07
CA ASN A 66 16.02 -8.21 8.90
C ASN A 66 15.08 -7.02 9.21
N ILE A 67 15.35 -6.25 10.27
CA ILE A 67 14.58 -5.03 10.61
C ILE A 67 14.69 -3.99 9.50
N SER A 68 15.88 -3.81 8.93
CA SER A 68 16.11 -2.86 7.83
C SER A 68 15.40 -3.30 6.55
N ALA A 69 15.44 -4.59 6.23
CA ALA A 69 14.71 -5.18 5.11
C ALA A 69 13.19 -5.04 5.29
N LEU A 70 12.69 -5.26 6.51
CA LEU A 70 11.28 -5.09 6.86
C LEU A 70 10.81 -3.66 6.61
N LYS A 71 11.58 -2.64 7.06
CA LYS A 71 11.26 -1.22 6.83
C LYS A 71 11.16 -0.88 5.36
N ARG A 72 12.15 -1.29 4.55
CA ARG A 72 12.15 -1.05 3.10
C ARG A 72 10.96 -1.73 2.42
N THR A 73 10.62 -2.95 2.84
CA THR A 73 9.48 -3.70 2.29
C THR A 73 8.16 -3.02 2.64
N LEU A 74 8.02 -2.46 3.85
CA LEU A 74 6.85 -1.67 4.25
C LEU A 74 6.68 -0.41 3.41
N GLU A 75 7.76 0.34 3.20
CA GLU A 75 7.75 1.56 2.39
C GLU A 75 7.34 1.25 0.95
N MET A 76 7.96 0.23 0.35
CA MET A 76 7.64 -0.22 -1.01
C MET A 76 6.19 -0.71 -1.11
N LEU A 77 5.71 -1.50 -0.14
CA LEU A 77 4.33 -1.95 -0.13
C LEU A 77 3.35 -0.78 -0.02
N SER A 78 3.64 0.19 0.85
CA SER A 78 2.81 1.39 1.00
C SER A 78 2.73 2.17 -0.32
N ASP A 79 3.88 2.35 -0.98
CA ASP A 79 3.98 3.07 -2.24
C ASP A 79 3.18 2.37 -3.36
N VAL A 80 3.37 1.06 -3.51
CA VAL A 80 2.64 0.28 -4.51
C VAL A 80 1.15 0.29 -4.21
N MET A 81 0.72 0.11 -2.96
CA MET A 81 -0.72 0.13 -2.62
C MET A 81 -1.37 1.48 -2.93
N ARG A 82 -0.65 2.61 -2.75
CA ARG A 82 -1.16 3.96 -3.06
C ARG A 82 -1.32 4.20 -4.56
N HIS A 83 -0.34 3.77 -5.35
CA HIS A 83 -0.30 4.11 -6.79
C HIS A 83 -0.99 3.07 -7.69
N SER A 84 -1.21 1.86 -7.20
CA SER A 84 -1.74 0.75 -8.02
C SER A 84 -3.27 0.58 -7.98
N GLY A 85 -3.97 1.34 -7.14
CA GLY A 85 -5.41 1.19 -6.88
C GLY A 85 -5.78 -0.01 -5.99
N VAL A 86 -4.84 -0.94 -5.74
CA VAL A 86 -5.09 -2.12 -4.89
C VAL A 86 -5.32 -1.72 -3.43
N GLY A 87 -4.70 -0.62 -2.96
CA GLY A 87 -4.89 -0.10 -1.61
C GLY A 87 -6.29 0.47 -1.34
N ALA A 88 -7.12 0.68 -2.38
CA ALA A 88 -8.50 1.12 -2.23
C ALA A 88 -9.48 -0.05 -2.01
N LEU A 89 -9.02 -1.30 -2.09
CA LEU A 89 -9.88 -2.45 -1.86
C LEU A 89 -10.31 -2.51 -0.38
N PRO A 90 -11.58 -2.84 -0.11
CA PRO A 90 -12.08 -2.94 1.25
C PRO A 90 -11.36 -4.07 2.00
N ILE A 91 -10.97 -3.80 3.25
CA ILE A 91 -10.45 -4.84 4.13
C ILE A 91 -11.64 -5.62 4.66
N LEU A 92 -11.78 -6.86 4.21
CA LEU A 92 -12.84 -7.75 4.65
C LEU A 92 -12.57 -8.22 6.09
N PRO A 93 -13.57 -8.25 6.97
CA PRO A 93 -13.40 -8.80 8.30
C PRO A 93 -13.01 -10.28 8.20
N PHE A 94 -12.10 -10.70 9.08
CA PHE A 94 -11.78 -12.11 9.23
C PHE A 94 -13.04 -12.86 9.69
N PRO A 95 -13.36 -14.01 9.09
CA PRO A 95 -14.51 -14.78 9.52
C PRO A 95 -14.33 -15.21 10.99
N PRO A 96 -15.38 -15.16 11.82
CA PRO A 96 -15.30 -15.46 13.25
C PRO A 96 -14.90 -16.90 13.55
N GLN A 97 -15.03 -17.80 12.55
CA GLN A 97 -14.72 -19.22 12.67
C GLN A 97 -14.04 -19.72 11.38
N SER A 98 -13.01 -20.53 11.55
CA SER A 98 -12.24 -21.13 10.46
C SER A 98 -13.16 -21.96 9.55
N GLY A 99 -13.29 -21.57 8.28
CA GLY A 99 -14.15 -22.25 7.30
C GLY A 99 -15.52 -21.62 7.07
N ALA A 100 -15.90 -20.56 7.81
CA ALA A 100 -17.07 -19.77 7.45
C ALA A 100 -16.80 -18.93 6.18
N PRO A 101 -17.82 -18.71 5.33
CA PRO A 101 -17.69 -17.85 4.16
C PRO A 101 -17.29 -16.44 4.57
N GLN A 102 -16.39 -15.80 3.81
CA GLN A 102 -16.20 -14.36 3.96
C GLN A 102 -17.45 -13.63 3.48
N VAL A 103 -18.04 -12.83 4.36
CA VAL A 103 -19.16 -11.95 4.02
C VAL A 103 -18.57 -10.72 3.35
N VAL A 104 -18.82 -10.59 2.04
CA VAL A 104 -18.46 -9.39 1.28
C VAL A 104 -19.57 -8.37 1.47
N PRO A 105 -19.29 -7.16 1.97
CA PRO A 105 -20.30 -6.11 2.12
C PRO A 105 -20.93 -5.75 0.77
N SER A 106 -22.21 -5.40 0.80
CA SER A 106 -22.89 -4.82 -0.37
C SER A 106 -22.29 -3.46 -0.73
N GLU A 107 -22.51 -3.03 -1.97
CA GLU A 107 -22.05 -1.72 -2.45
C GLU A 107 -22.64 -0.57 -1.60
N GLN A 108 -23.90 -0.68 -1.20
CA GLN A 108 -24.56 0.32 -0.35
C GLN A 108 -23.88 0.43 1.02
N GLU A 109 -23.52 -0.70 1.62
CA GLU A 109 -22.78 -0.72 2.90
C GLU A 109 -21.39 -0.11 2.74
N LEU A 110 -20.70 -0.40 1.64
CA LEU A 110 -19.40 0.21 1.34
C LEU A 110 -19.50 1.73 1.15
N MET A 111 -20.54 2.23 0.45
CA MET A 111 -20.74 3.67 0.26
C MET A 111 -20.99 4.40 1.59
N VAL A 112 -21.74 3.80 2.50
CA VAL A 112 -21.98 4.34 3.84
C VAL A 112 -20.66 4.43 4.62
N ASP A 113 -19.84 3.37 4.58
CA ASP A 113 -18.55 3.33 5.27
C ASP A 113 -17.55 4.35 4.72
N VAL A 114 -17.49 4.49 3.39
CA VAL A 114 -16.67 5.52 2.72
C VAL A 114 -17.11 6.92 3.13
N SER A 115 -18.41 7.21 3.10
CA SER A 115 -18.95 8.52 3.46
C SER A 115 -18.60 8.89 4.92
N LYS A 116 -18.73 7.92 5.83
CA LYS A 116 -18.35 8.08 7.24
C LYS A 116 -16.85 8.33 7.40
N SER A 117 -16.02 7.57 6.67
CA SER A 117 -14.57 7.71 6.71
C SER A 117 -14.11 9.08 6.20
N VAL A 118 -14.70 9.57 5.11
CA VAL A 118 -14.44 10.92 4.59
C VAL A 118 -14.81 11.99 5.62
N GLN A 119 -15.96 11.85 6.28
CA GLN A 119 -16.39 12.80 7.31
C GLN A 119 -15.42 12.84 8.50
N VAL A 120 -14.99 11.68 8.99
CA VAL A 120 -14.00 11.60 10.09
C VAL A 120 -12.66 12.23 9.70
N LEU A 121 -12.19 11.99 8.46
CA LEU A 121 -10.95 12.58 7.97
C LEU A 121 -11.06 14.11 7.84
N TYR A 122 -12.19 14.61 7.35
CA TYR A 122 -12.48 16.03 7.27
C TYR A 122 -12.49 16.69 8.66
N GLU A 123 -13.18 16.08 9.64
CA GLU A 123 -13.21 16.59 11.01
C GLU A 123 -11.83 16.62 11.67
N ARG A 124 -11.01 15.58 11.45
CA ARG A 124 -9.61 15.56 11.93
C ARG A 124 -8.78 16.67 11.30
N LEU A 125 -8.92 16.87 9.99
CA LEU A 125 -8.20 17.94 9.28
C LEU A 125 -8.63 19.32 9.79
N LYS A 126 -9.93 19.55 9.92
CA LYS A 126 -10.51 20.78 10.46
C LYS A 126 -9.97 21.07 11.86
N ARG A 127 -10.01 20.09 12.77
CA ARG A 127 -9.48 20.24 14.13
C ARG A 127 -7.98 20.55 14.15
N SER A 128 -7.21 19.94 13.26
CA SER A 128 -5.78 20.21 13.11
C SER A 128 -5.53 21.66 12.68
N GLN A 129 -6.28 22.14 11.68
CA GLN A 129 -6.18 23.53 11.19
C GLN A 129 -6.60 24.54 12.26
N GLU A 130 -7.69 24.29 12.98
CA GLU A 130 -8.15 25.15 14.08
C GLU A 130 -7.10 25.22 15.20
N SER A 131 -6.48 24.08 15.54
CA SER A 131 -5.42 24.04 16.57
C SER A 131 -4.17 24.81 16.13
N ALA A 132 -3.76 24.68 14.86
CA ALA A 132 -2.64 25.44 14.31
C ALA A 132 -2.91 26.94 14.26
N ALA A 133 -4.14 27.35 13.89
CA ALA A 133 -4.55 28.75 13.85
C ALA A 133 -4.55 29.40 15.24
N VAL A 134 -4.99 28.68 16.28
CA VAL A 134 -4.92 29.15 17.67
C VAL A 134 -3.47 29.37 18.11
N VAL A 135 -2.58 28.43 17.80
CA VAL A 135 -1.14 28.55 18.14
C VAL A 135 -0.51 29.74 17.42
N ALA A 136 -0.82 29.94 16.13
CA ALA A 136 -0.34 31.10 15.38
C ALA A 136 -0.82 32.43 15.98
N ASN A 137 -2.09 32.53 16.39
CA ASN A 137 -2.62 33.71 17.07
C ASN A 137 -1.95 33.97 18.44
N LEU A 138 -1.63 32.93 19.21
CA LEU A 138 -0.92 33.08 20.48
C LEU A 138 0.54 33.56 20.29
N LEU A 139 1.22 33.04 19.27
CA LEU A 139 2.58 33.45 18.92
C LEU A 139 2.62 34.87 18.34
N GLY A 140 1.66 35.24 17.49
CA GLY A 140 1.58 36.57 16.88
C GLY A 140 1.03 37.67 17.78
N ALA A 141 0.36 37.33 18.87
CA ALA A 141 -0.08 38.29 19.91
C ALA A 141 0.99 38.53 21.00
N SER A 142 2.13 37.83 20.92
CA SER A 142 3.25 37.95 21.87
C SER A 142 4.37 38.88 21.37
N ASP A 143 4.14 39.60 20.26
CA ASP A 143 4.95 40.72 19.75
C ASP A 143 4.21 42.05 19.94
#